data_AF-A0A8S3RHP0-F1
#
_entry.id   AF-A0A8S3RHP0-F1
#
_cell.length_a   1.000
_cell.length_b   1.000
_cell.length_c   1.000
_cell.angle_alpha   90.00
_cell.angle_beta   90.00
_cell.angle_gamma   90.00
#
_symmetry.space_group_name_H-M   'P 1'
#
loop_
_entity.id
_entity.type
_entity.pdbx_description
1 polymer ?
#
loop_
_entity_poly.entity_id
_entity_poly.type
_entity_poly.pdbx_seq_one_letter_code
_entity_poly.pdbx_strand_id
1 'polypeptide(L)'
;MKIKKEELSDYQLNLLGDKPLGNEEKLFLTLRDKKKYIIHDSILKKYIKLGMIVTKVYRTISFKESNWLAKYINFNTEQRTKAKSDFEKDLWKLMNNSFYGKTLENIRGRSEIKLFTDREEVKKYIKKPNFKDSIIFNDNFVAIENNVTSVKFNKPIYLGQAILDYSKQLMYSFYYDVANELWEKNELVASDTDSMILSVKTKDIYKDMEEIIDELDTSGYPKDHPLYSEKNKKVIGKFKDELNGKIMNEIVFLKSKAYSFTLTDLSEEKKLKGIGKTTINKDIKFDDYKDCLFNNKTKMNKMCTMNSSKHKMFVNEVNKISMSPFDDKRYILDNGIDTQPFGF
;
A
#
# COMPACT_ATOMS: atom_id res chain seq x y z
N MET A 1 2.65 -2.67 15.52
CA MET A 1 3.63 -2.09 16.48
C MET A 1 3.18 -0.68 16.82
N LYS A 2 3.58 -0.15 17.97
CA LYS A 2 3.34 1.25 18.36
C LYS A 2 4.69 1.92 18.55
N ILE A 3 4.81 3.16 18.11
CA ILE A 3 5.97 4.01 18.37
C ILE A 3 5.67 4.80 19.63
N LYS A 4 6.67 4.91 20.50
CA LYS A 4 6.61 5.75 21.69
C LYS A 4 7.19 7.13 21.40
N LYS A 5 6.82 8.12 22.21
CA LYS A 5 7.26 9.50 22.03
C LYS A 5 8.78 9.61 22.14
N GLU A 6 9.38 8.81 23.02
CA GLU A 6 10.84 8.73 23.23
C GLU A 6 11.62 8.19 22.02
N GLU A 7 10.95 7.59 21.04
CA GLU A 7 11.59 7.03 19.83
C GLU A 7 11.55 8.00 18.64
N LEU A 8 10.94 9.18 18.81
CA LEU A 8 10.89 10.24 17.80
C LEU A 8 12.13 11.13 17.89
N SER A 9 12.54 11.73 16.77
CA SER A 9 13.60 12.74 16.78
C SER A 9 13.16 14.04 17.47
N ASP A 10 14.12 14.85 17.90
CA ASP A 10 13.83 16.19 18.46
C ASP A 10 13.07 17.05 17.45
N TYR A 11 13.40 16.96 16.16
CA TYR A 11 12.63 17.59 15.08
C TYR A 11 11.16 17.15 15.07
N GLN A 12 10.89 15.84 15.16
CA GLN A 12 9.52 15.31 15.23
C GLN A 12 8.79 15.72 16.50
N LEU A 13 9.49 15.76 17.64
CA LEU A 13 8.93 16.22 18.91
C LEU A 13 8.52 17.69 18.85
N ASN A 14 9.34 18.53 18.20
CA ASN A 14 9.02 19.94 17.95
C ASN A 14 7.80 20.09 17.04
N LEU A 15 7.68 19.28 15.98
CA LEU A 15 6.50 19.26 15.11
C LEU A 15 5.23 18.80 15.82
N LEU A 16 5.36 17.82 16.73
CA LEU A 16 4.26 17.26 17.49
C LEU A 16 3.76 18.26 18.55
N GLY A 17 4.69 18.95 19.22
CA GLY A 17 4.41 19.84 20.34
C GLY A 17 3.66 19.13 21.47
N ASP A 18 2.56 19.75 21.91
CA ASP A 18 1.70 19.23 22.97
C ASP A 18 0.67 18.20 22.49
N LYS A 19 0.61 17.90 21.18
CA LYS A 19 -0.37 16.96 20.64
C LYS A 19 -0.05 15.53 21.10
N PRO A 20 -1.08 14.72 21.41
CA PRO A 20 -0.87 13.32 21.77
C PRO A 20 -0.40 12.53 20.55
N LEU A 21 0.55 11.62 20.77
CA LEU A 21 0.94 10.64 19.77
C LEU A 21 -0.17 9.58 19.64
N GLY A 22 -0.51 9.20 18.40
CA GLY A 22 -1.55 8.21 18.15
C GLY A 22 -1.23 6.86 18.78
N ASN A 23 -2.19 6.26 19.48
CA ASN A 23 -2.03 4.98 20.18
C ASN A 23 -2.39 3.75 19.31
N GLU A 24 -2.45 3.93 18.00
CA GLU A 24 -2.86 2.87 17.06
C GLU A 24 -1.69 1.96 16.69
N GLU A 25 -1.96 0.67 16.53
CA GLU A 25 -0.97 -0.23 15.96
C GLU A 25 -0.85 0.00 14.46
N LYS A 26 0.37 0.30 14.01
CA LYS A 26 0.67 0.53 12.59
C LYS A 26 1.64 -0.53 12.07
N LEU A 27 1.64 -0.65 10.74
CA LEU A 27 2.63 -1.41 9.98
C LEU A 27 3.83 -0.50 9.69
N PHE A 28 5.03 -1.00 9.99
CA PHE A 28 6.28 -0.27 9.84
C PHE A 28 7.30 -1.12 9.10
N LEU A 29 8.13 -0.44 8.30
CA LEU A 29 9.40 -0.99 7.82
C LEU A 29 10.48 -0.58 8.83
N THR A 30 10.83 -1.51 9.72
CA THR A 30 11.87 -1.27 10.74
C THR A 30 13.01 -2.26 10.60
N LEU A 31 14.21 -1.85 11.03
CA LEU A 31 15.39 -2.71 11.08
C LEU A 31 15.57 -3.40 12.43
N ARG A 32 14.66 -3.15 13.39
CA ARG A 32 14.62 -3.87 14.67
C ARG A 32 14.55 -5.39 14.48
N ASP A 33 15.14 -6.10 15.43
CA ASP A 33 15.07 -7.55 15.56
C ASP A 33 13.65 -8.10 15.37
N LYS A 34 13.53 -9.10 14.50
CA LYS A 34 12.27 -9.81 14.26
C LYS A 34 12.24 -11.08 15.12
N LYS A 35 11.38 -11.10 16.13
CA LYS A 35 11.19 -12.26 17.02
C LYS A 35 10.00 -13.10 16.54
N LYS A 36 10.21 -14.42 16.42
CA LYS A 36 9.17 -15.40 16.00
C LYS A 36 8.48 -14.99 14.67
N TYR A 37 9.25 -14.42 13.75
CA TYR A 37 8.75 -14.01 12.43
C TYR A 37 8.57 -15.23 11.53
N ILE A 38 7.43 -15.28 10.85
CA ILE A 38 7.12 -16.32 9.87
C ILE A 38 7.58 -15.78 8.52
N ILE A 39 8.41 -16.56 7.82
CA ILE A 39 9.02 -16.17 6.56
C ILE A 39 9.16 -17.38 5.65
N HIS A 40 8.92 -17.18 4.36
CA HIS A 40 9.19 -18.18 3.33
C HIS A 40 10.70 -18.41 3.15
N ASP A 41 11.13 -19.63 2.87
CA ASP A 41 12.56 -19.97 2.77
C ASP A 41 13.25 -19.25 1.60
N SER A 42 12.52 -19.04 0.49
CA SER A 42 13.02 -18.37 -0.71
C SER A 42 13.51 -16.94 -0.43
N ILE A 43 12.70 -16.12 0.23
CA ILE A 43 13.08 -14.74 0.57
C ILE A 43 14.05 -14.70 1.75
N LEU A 44 13.96 -15.65 2.69
CA LEU A 44 14.93 -15.74 3.79
C LEU A 44 16.36 -15.94 3.25
N LYS A 45 16.55 -16.81 2.25
CA LYS A 45 17.84 -16.97 1.56
C LYS A 45 18.34 -15.64 0.99
N LYS A 46 17.46 -14.84 0.38
CA LYS A 46 17.80 -13.52 -0.14
C LYS A 46 18.22 -12.56 0.98
N TYR A 47 17.47 -12.51 2.08
CA TYR A 47 17.81 -11.68 3.24
C TYR A 47 19.15 -12.05 3.85
N ILE A 48 19.46 -13.33 3.98
CA ILE A 48 20.77 -13.79 4.49
C ILE A 48 21.90 -13.32 3.58
N LYS A 49 21.73 -13.43 2.25
CA LYS A 49 22.71 -12.90 1.27
C LYS A 49 22.91 -11.38 1.42
N LEU A 50 21.86 -10.64 1.75
CA LEU A 50 21.90 -9.20 2.00
C LEU A 50 22.39 -8.84 3.43
N GLY A 51 22.79 -9.82 4.24
CA GLY A 51 23.40 -9.60 5.56
C GLY A 51 22.49 -9.87 6.78
N MET A 52 21.27 -10.38 6.59
CA MET A 52 20.41 -10.74 7.73
C MET A 52 20.97 -11.94 8.49
N ILE A 53 21.14 -11.79 9.81
CA ILE A 53 21.64 -12.84 10.69
C ILE A 53 20.47 -13.61 11.32
N VAL A 54 20.42 -14.92 11.09
CA VAL A 54 19.42 -15.80 11.72
C VAL A 54 19.97 -16.34 13.03
N THR A 55 19.35 -15.95 14.15
CA THR A 55 19.79 -16.36 15.49
C THR A 55 19.20 -17.69 15.93
N LYS A 56 17.93 -17.97 15.59
CA LYS A 56 17.23 -19.19 16.02
C LYS A 56 16.05 -19.55 15.11
N VAL A 57 15.96 -20.83 14.73
CA VAL A 57 14.79 -21.42 14.08
C VAL A 57 13.94 -22.13 15.13
N TYR A 58 12.66 -21.76 15.24
CA TYR A 58 11.75 -22.33 16.25
C TYR A 58 10.90 -23.48 15.71
N ARG A 59 10.42 -23.34 14.47
CA ARG A 59 9.50 -24.27 13.81
C ARG A 59 9.70 -24.20 12.30
N THR A 60 9.45 -25.30 11.62
CA THR A 60 9.44 -25.39 10.16
C THR A 60 8.14 -26.01 9.70
N ILE A 61 7.68 -25.60 8.52
CA ILE A 61 6.54 -26.20 7.83
C ILE A 61 7.05 -26.55 6.44
N SER A 62 6.94 -27.81 6.05
CA SER A 62 7.32 -28.30 4.74
C SER A 62 6.07 -28.64 3.94
N PHE A 63 6.07 -28.29 2.66
CA PHE A 63 4.96 -28.56 1.74
C PHE A 63 5.51 -28.83 0.34
N LYS A 64 4.67 -29.42 -0.51
CA LYS A 64 4.95 -29.59 -1.94
C LYS A 64 4.33 -28.45 -2.71
N GLU A 65 5.06 -27.90 -3.67
CA GLU A 65 4.59 -26.85 -4.55
C GLU A 65 4.19 -27.42 -5.91
N SER A 66 3.19 -26.83 -6.54
CA SER A 66 2.82 -27.09 -7.93
C SER A 66 2.20 -25.84 -8.54
N ASN A 67 2.20 -25.76 -9.87
CA ASN A 67 1.63 -24.65 -10.63
C ASN A 67 0.10 -24.78 -10.82
N TRP A 68 -0.61 -25.31 -9.82
CA TRP A 68 -2.04 -25.65 -9.92
C TRP A 68 -2.93 -24.44 -10.25
N LEU A 69 -2.55 -23.23 -9.85
CA LEU A 69 -3.29 -21.99 -10.13
C LEU A 69 -2.89 -21.34 -11.48
N ALA A 70 -1.84 -21.83 -12.15
CA ALA A 70 -1.29 -21.18 -13.34
C ALA A 70 -2.33 -21.04 -14.46
N LYS A 71 -3.17 -22.05 -14.69
CA LYS A 71 -4.25 -21.99 -15.69
C LYS A 71 -5.21 -20.81 -15.44
N TYR A 72 -5.57 -20.56 -14.19
CA TYR A 72 -6.45 -19.45 -13.80
C TYR A 72 -5.77 -18.09 -13.98
N ILE A 73 -4.52 -17.96 -13.52
CA ILE A 73 -3.76 -16.71 -13.64
C ILE A 73 -3.49 -16.36 -15.10
N ASN A 74 -3.07 -17.34 -15.91
CA ASN A 74 -2.78 -17.15 -17.33
C ASN A 74 -4.04 -16.75 -18.10
N PHE A 75 -5.16 -17.44 -17.85
CA PHE A 75 -6.45 -17.07 -18.44
C PHE A 75 -6.82 -15.61 -18.14
N ASN A 76 -6.79 -15.18 -16.87
CA ASN A 76 -7.12 -13.80 -16.51
C ASN A 76 -6.12 -12.79 -17.11
N THR A 77 -4.85 -13.16 -17.24
CA THR A 77 -3.81 -12.30 -17.82
C THR A 77 -4.00 -12.13 -19.32
N GLU A 78 -4.35 -13.19 -20.04
CA GLU A 78 -4.71 -13.14 -21.45
C GLU A 78 -5.96 -12.29 -21.69
N GLN A 79 -7.01 -12.48 -20.87
CA GLN A 79 -8.23 -11.69 -20.98
C GLN A 79 -7.96 -10.21 -20.68
N ARG A 80 -7.15 -9.91 -19.66
CA ARG A 80 -6.70 -8.54 -19.36
C ARG A 80 -5.89 -7.92 -20.51
N THR A 81 -5.18 -8.74 -21.27
CA THR A 81 -4.39 -8.28 -22.44
C THR A 81 -5.31 -7.97 -23.62
N LYS A 82 -6.31 -8.82 -23.86
CA LYS A 82 -7.32 -8.68 -24.93
C LYS A 82 -8.38 -7.59 -24.66
N ALA A 83 -8.59 -7.24 -23.40
CA ALA A 83 -9.57 -6.24 -22.96
C ALA A 83 -9.35 -4.88 -23.65
N LYS A 84 -10.45 -4.33 -24.19
CA LYS A 84 -10.42 -3.06 -24.95
C LYS A 84 -10.77 -1.88 -24.05
N SER A 85 -11.63 -2.10 -23.07
CA SER A 85 -12.02 -1.07 -22.09
C SER A 85 -11.18 -1.14 -20.82
N ASP A 86 -11.06 -0.01 -20.12
CA ASP A 86 -10.40 0.02 -18.82
C ASP A 86 -11.20 -0.73 -17.75
N PHE A 87 -12.53 -0.74 -17.87
CA PHE A 87 -13.41 -1.55 -17.02
C PHE A 87 -13.08 -3.05 -17.10
N GLU A 88 -12.99 -3.61 -18.30
CA GLU A 88 -12.66 -5.03 -18.48
C GLU A 88 -11.24 -5.34 -17.96
N LYS A 89 -10.27 -4.46 -18.21
CA LYS A 89 -8.91 -4.63 -17.68
C LYS A 89 -8.91 -4.68 -16.16
N ASP A 90 -9.68 -3.81 -15.51
CA ASP A 90 -9.80 -3.75 -14.06
C ASP A 90 -10.53 -4.95 -13.48
N LEU A 91 -11.56 -5.47 -14.18
CA LEU A 91 -12.25 -6.70 -13.78
C LEU A 91 -11.28 -7.89 -13.72
N TRP A 92 -10.50 -8.14 -14.79
CA TRP A 92 -9.57 -9.25 -14.82
C TRP A 92 -8.42 -9.10 -13.81
N LYS A 93 -7.97 -7.86 -13.57
CA LYS A 93 -7.03 -7.54 -12.47
C LYS A 93 -7.66 -7.86 -11.11
N LEU A 94 -8.92 -7.48 -10.90
CA LEU A 94 -9.64 -7.70 -9.66
C LEU A 94 -9.84 -9.18 -9.37
N MET A 95 -10.06 -10.03 -10.37
CA MET A 95 -10.21 -11.49 -10.18
C MET A 95 -8.95 -12.10 -9.55
N ASN A 96 -7.77 -11.75 -10.05
CA ASN A 96 -6.49 -12.20 -9.48
C ASN A 96 -6.27 -11.64 -8.06
N ASN A 97 -6.49 -10.33 -7.87
CA ASN A 97 -6.28 -9.67 -6.58
C ASN A 97 -7.27 -10.16 -5.51
N SER A 98 -8.51 -10.45 -5.90
CA SER A 98 -9.56 -10.97 -5.01
C SER A 98 -9.25 -12.38 -4.56
N PHE A 99 -8.71 -13.23 -5.43
CA PHE A 99 -8.23 -14.55 -5.05
C PHE A 99 -7.18 -14.43 -3.94
N TYR A 100 -6.14 -13.61 -4.14
CA TYR A 100 -5.13 -13.35 -3.11
C TYR A 100 -5.74 -12.83 -1.81
N GLY A 101 -6.59 -11.79 -1.88
CA GLY A 101 -7.28 -11.26 -0.71
C GLY A 101 -8.12 -12.30 0.04
N LYS A 102 -8.72 -13.25 -0.69
CA LYS A 102 -9.51 -14.34 -0.10
C LYS A 102 -8.66 -15.33 0.69
N THR A 103 -7.39 -15.55 0.30
CA THR A 103 -6.48 -16.42 1.05
C THR A 103 -6.13 -15.86 2.43
N LEU A 104 -6.11 -14.52 2.58
CA LEU A 104 -5.78 -13.79 3.79
C LEU A 104 -7.01 -13.31 4.59
N GLU A 105 -8.21 -13.80 4.24
CA GLU A 105 -9.45 -13.37 4.89
C GLU A 105 -9.44 -13.68 6.40
N ASN A 106 -9.59 -12.65 7.22
CA ASN A 106 -9.72 -12.81 8.66
C ASN A 106 -11.15 -13.23 9.04
N ILE A 107 -11.36 -14.54 9.13
CA ILE A 107 -12.65 -15.12 9.51
C ILE A 107 -13.07 -14.83 10.97
N ARG A 108 -12.15 -14.39 11.85
CA ARG A 108 -12.47 -14.03 13.24
C ARG A 108 -13.25 -12.73 13.35
N GLY A 109 -13.11 -11.85 12.36
CA GLY A 109 -13.83 -10.57 12.31
C GLY A 109 -15.27 -10.69 11.79
N ARG A 110 -15.75 -11.91 11.49
CA ARG A 110 -17.11 -12.13 11.02
C ARG A 110 -18.09 -12.02 12.18
N SER A 111 -19.22 -11.40 11.90
CA SER A 111 -20.37 -11.33 12.79
C SER A 111 -21.61 -11.89 12.10
N GLU A 112 -22.54 -12.42 12.89
CA GLU A 112 -23.86 -12.79 12.43
C GLU A 112 -24.79 -11.59 12.62
N ILE A 113 -25.34 -11.06 11.53
CA ILE A 113 -26.33 -9.98 11.58
C ILE A 113 -27.71 -10.60 11.34
N LYS A 114 -28.64 -10.34 12.26
CA LYS A 114 -30.05 -10.71 12.10
C LYS A 114 -30.93 -9.48 12.16
N LEU A 115 -31.96 -9.47 11.32
CA LEU A 115 -32.90 -8.37 11.19
C LEU A 115 -34.21 -8.79 11.87
N PHE A 116 -34.75 -7.92 12.71
CA PHE A 116 -35.96 -8.17 13.47
C PHE A 116 -36.96 -7.02 13.31
N THR A 117 -38.24 -7.39 13.27
CA THR A 117 -39.36 -6.45 13.39
C THR A 117 -40.15 -6.63 14.68
N ASP A 118 -40.07 -7.80 15.30
CA ASP A 118 -40.69 -8.08 16.59
C ASP A 118 -39.79 -7.72 17.78
N ARG A 119 -40.36 -7.00 18.75
CA ARG A 119 -39.66 -6.54 19.96
C ARG A 119 -39.34 -7.68 20.92
N GLU A 120 -40.18 -8.71 20.99
CA GLU A 120 -39.93 -9.84 21.89
C GLU A 120 -38.76 -10.71 21.39
N GLU A 121 -38.66 -10.93 20.07
CA GLU A 121 -37.48 -11.55 19.46
C GLU A 121 -36.19 -10.75 19.70
N VAL A 122 -36.24 -9.41 19.56
CA VAL A 122 -35.08 -8.54 19.86
C VAL A 122 -34.59 -8.75 21.29
N LYS A 123 -35.50 -8.70 22.28
CA LYS A 123 -35.14 -8.93 23.70
C LYS A 123 -34.49 -10.29 23.91
N LYS A 124 -34.95 -11.34 23.21
CA LYS A 124 -34.38 -12.68 23.28
C LYS A 124 -32.94 -12.73 22.76
N TYR A 125 -32.65 -12.01 21.67
CA TYR A 125 -31.32 -12.01 21.06
C TYR A 125 -30.31 -11.12 21.79
N ILE A 126 -30.73 -9.99 22.36
CA ILE A 126 -29.86 -9.13 23.20
C ILE A 126 -29.38 -9.88 24.45
N LYS A 127 -30.22 -10.75 25.02
CA LYS A 127 -29.87 -11.57 26.19
C LYS A 127 -28.85 -12.67 25.89
N LYS A 128 -28.52 -12.95 24.63
CA LYS A 128 -27.55 -14.00 24.31
C LYS A 128 -26.14 -13.57 24.71
N PRO A 129 -25.31 -14.49 25.23
CA PRO A 129 -23.94 -14.16 25.64
C PRO A 129 -23.04 -13.74 24.47
N ASN A 130 -23.43 -14.04 23.23
CA ASN A 130 -22.70 -13.63 22.04
C ASN A 130 -23.23 -12.35 21.40
N PHE A 131 -24.17 -11.63 22.04
CA PHE A 131 -24.58 -10.30 21.61
C PHE A 131 -23.38 -9.35 21.54
N LYS A 132 -23.28 -8.60 20.45
CA LYS A 132 -22.20 -7.62 20.24
C LYS A 132 -22.75 -6.20 20.21
N ASP A 133 -23.70 -5.93 19.33
CA ASP A 133 -24.28 -4.59 19.17
C ASP A 133 -25.67 -4.65 18.53
N SER A 134 -26.40 -3.52 18.56
CA SER A 134 -27.71 -3.35 17.92
C SER A 134 -27.78 -2.05 17.12
N ILE A 135 -28.30 -2.13 15.90
CA ILE A 135 -28.55 -0.97 15.03
C ILE A 135 -30.06 -0.81 14.89
N ILE A 136 -30.61 0.21 15.54
CA ILE A 136 -32.03 0.57 15.44
C ILE A 136 -32.22 1.48 14.23
N PHE A 137 -32.91 0.98 13.20
CA PHE A 137 -33.23 1.75 12.00
C PHE A 137 -34.47 2.60 12.17
N ASN A 138 -35.52 2.03 12.79
CA ASN A 138 -36.76 2.71 13.17
C ASN A 138 -37.48 1.91 14.30
N ASP A 139 -38.66 2.37 14.72
CA ASP A 139 -39.42 1.80 15.86
C ASP A 139 -39.80 0.32 15.72
N ASN A 140 -39.78 -0.19 14.48
CA ASN A 140 -40.22 -1.53 14.09
C ASN A 140 -39.13 -2.31 13.35
N PHE A 141 -37.88 -1.83 13.30
CA PHE A 141 -36.82 -2.50 12.54
C PHE A 141 -35.44 -2.32 13.18
N VAL A 142 -34.86 -3.44 13.61
CA VAL A 142 -33.59 -3.50 14.33
C VAL A 142 -32.70 -4.59 13.74
N ALA A 143 -31.43 -4.27 13.48
CA ALA A 143 -30.39 -5.27 13.28
C ALA A 143 -29.72 -5.60 14.60
N ILE A 144 -29.57 -6.88 14.92
CA ILE A 144 -28.75 -7.37 16.02
C ILE A 144 -27.50 -8.02 15.44
N GLU A 145 -26.34 -7.50 15.82
CA GLU A 145 -25.03 -8.06 15.52
C GLU A 145 -24.60 -8.99 16.65
N ASN A 146 -24.29 -10.25 16.33
CA ASN A 146 -23.77 -11.23 17.28
C ASN A 146 -22.38 -11.69 16.84
N ASN A 147 -21.53 -11.98 17.83
CA ASN A 147 -20.29 -12.72 17.62
C ASN A 147 -20.61 -14.15 17.18
N VAL A 148 -19.83 -14.66 16.23
CA VAL A 148 -19.94 -16.06 15.80
C VAL A 148 -19.39 -16.96 16.91
N THR A 149 -20.19 -17.96 17.34
CA THR A 149 -19.84 -18.85 18.47
C THR A 149 -18.80 -19.93 18.11
N SER A 150 -18.67 -20.27 16.83
CA SER A 150 -17.69 -21.23 16.34
C SER A 150 -17.07 -20.77 15.02
N VAL A 151 -15.75 -20.73 14.96
CA VAL A 151 -14.99 -20.24 13.80
C VAL A 151 -14.23 -21.40 13.16
N LYS A 152 -14.62 -21.78 11.95
CA LYS A 152 -13.92 -22.81 11.16
C LYS A 152 -12.81 -22.17 10.31
N PHE A 153 -11.54 -22.46 10.64
CA PHE A 153 -10.37 -22.05 9.84
C PHE A 153 -10.30 -22.79 8.51
N ASN A 154 -10.94 -22.22 7.50
CA ASN A 154 -11.03 -22.78 6.13
C ASN A 154 -10.36 -21.89 5.07
N LYS A 155 -9.47 -20.98 5.49
CA LYS A 155 -8.72 -20.09 4.60
C LYS A 155 -7.26 -20.54 4.53
N PRO A 156 -6.69 -20.69 3.32
CA PRO A 156 -5.29 -21.09 3.16
C PRO A 156 -4.36 -19.90 3.41
N ILE A 157 -4.27 -19.42 4.65
CA ILE A 157 -3.50 -18.21 5.01
C ILE A 157 -2.01 -18.36 4.65
N TYR A 158 -1.47 -19.58 4.76
CA TYR A 158 -0.10 -19.91 4.37
C TYR A 158 0.19 -19.60 2.89
N LEU A 159 -0.81 -19.78 2.01
CA LEU A 159 -0.68 -19.44 0.60
C LEU A 159 -0.54 -17.93 0.41
N GLY A 160 -1.36 -17.14 1.10
CA GLY A 160 -1.27 -15.68 1.08
C GLY A 160 0.07 -15.17 1.58
N GLN A 161 0.60 -15.76 2.67
CA GLN A 161 1.93 -15.43 3.18
C GLN A 161 3.03 -15.76 2.16
N ALA A 162 3.00 -16.93 1.53
CA ALA A 162 3.99 -17.32 0.53
C ALA A 162 3.95 -16.39 -0.70
N ILE A 163 2.76 -16.06 -1.21
CA ILE A 163 2.60 -15.11 -2.33
C ILE A 163 3.18 -13.74 -1.97
N LEU A 164 2.91 -13.24 -0.76
CA LEU A 164 3.46 -11.97 -0.29
C LEU A 164 5.00 -11.99 -0.24
N ASP A 165 5.59 -13.07 0.25
CA ASP A 165 7.04 -13.21 0.32
C ASP A 165 7.69 -13.36 -1.07
N TYR A 166 7.05 -14.06 -2.01
CA TYR A 166 7.50 -14.06 -3.41
C TYR A 166 7.41 -12.67 -4.07
N SER A 167 6.34 -11.92 -3.79
CA SER A 167 6.18 -10.55 -4.30
C SER A 167 7.27 -9.62 -3.76
N LYS A 168 7.59 -9.69 -2.46
CA LYS A 168 8.71 -8.96 -1.87
C LYS A 168 10.05 -9.37 -2.49
N GLN A 169 10.26 -10.67 -2.69
CA GLN A 169 11.49 -11.19 -3.28
C GLN A 169 11.70 -10.61 -4.69
N LEU A 170 10.64 -10.50 -5.50
CA LEU A 170 10.72 -9.86 -6.82
C LEU A 170 11.16 -8.39 -6.71
N MET A 171 10.52 -7.60 -5.83
CA MET A 171 10.88 -6.20 -5.60
C MET A 171 12.34 -6.03 -5.15
N TYR A 172 12.79 -6.87 -4.21
CA TYR A 172 14.17 -6.81 -3.72
C TYR A 172 15.19 -7.30 -4.74
N SER A 173 14.85 -8.30 -5.55
CA SER A 173 15.77 -8.79 -6.57
C SER A 173 15.96 -7.73 -7.65
N PHE A 174 14.89 -7.06 -8.08
CA PHE A 174 15.04 -5.93 -9.01
C PHE A 174 15.88 -4.80 -8.42
N TYR A 175 15.61 -4.38 -7.19
CA TYR A 175 16.37 -3.28 -6.59
C TYR A 175 17.85 -3.64 -6.36
N TYR A 176 18.14 -4.77 -5.70
CA TYR A 176 19.50 -5.12 -5.31
C TYR A 176 20.33 -5.76 -6.43
N ASP A 177 19.70 -6.53 -7.34
CA ASP A 177 20.43 -7.30 -8.35
C ASP A 177 20.39 -6.65 -9.74
N VAL A 178 19.49 -5.68 -9.97
CA VAL A 178 19.38 -4.99 -11.27
C VAL A 178 19.69 -3.51 -11.11
N ALA A 179 18.89 -2.78 -10.32
CA ALA A 179 19.03 -1.33 -10.19
C ALA A 179 20.36 -0.92 -9.53
N ASN A 180 20.78 -1.61 -8.46
CA ASN A 180 22.04 -1.32 -7.79
C ASN A 180 23.28 -1.75 -8.58
N GLU A 181 23.17 -2.75 -9.45
CA GLU A 181 24.27 -3.14 -10.33
C GLU A 181 24.42 -2.16 -11.50
N LEU A 182 23.30 -1.68 -12.05
CA LEU A 182 23.27 -0.72 -13.16
C LEU A 182 23.67 0.70 -12.71
N TRP A 183 23.13 1.16 -11.59
CA TRP A 183 23.35 2.52 -11.08
C TRP A 183 24.13 2.49 -9.76
N GLU A 184 25.45 2.63 -9.84
CA GLU A 184 26.33 2.72 -8.66
C GLU A 184 25.87 3.80 -7.65
N LYS A 185 25.35 4.92 -8.16
CA LYS A 185 24.82 6.03 -7.37
C LYS A 185 23.32 6.19 -7.62
N ASN A 186 22.54 5.35 -6.95
CA ASN A 186 21.09 5.49 -6.85
C ASN A 186 20.64 5.66 -5.40
N GLU A 187 19.47 6.27 -5.24
CA GLU A 187 18.79 6.41 -3.96
C GLU A 187 17.33 5.97 -4.12
N LEU A 188 16.87 5.11 -3.20
CA LEU A 188 15.46 4.72 -3.11
C LEU A 188 14.66 5.83 -2.39
N VAL A 189 14.07 6.74 -3.16
CA VAL A 189 13.27 7.86 -2.65
C VAL A 189 11.99 7.37 -1.98
N ALA A 190 11.29 6.45 -2.64
CA ALA A 190 10.04 5.90 -2.11
C ALA A 190 9.76 4.50 -2.67
N SER A 191 8.95 3.72 -1.94
CA SER A 191 8.39 2.48 -2.44
C SER A 191 7.00 2.24 -1.84
N ASP A 192 6.08 1.71 -2.64
CA ASP A 192 4.78 1.20 -2.19
C ASP A 192 4.51 -0.12 -2.88
N THR A 193 4.42 -1.21 -2.10
CA THR A 193 3.99 -2.56 -2.46
C THR A 193 4.63 -3.15 -3.73
N ASP A 194 4.27 -2.65 -4.90
CA ASP A 194 4.65 -3.07 -6.25
C ASP A 194 5.32 -1.95 -7.09
N SER A 195 5.67 -0.81 -6.48
CA SER A 195 6.35 0.31 -7.14
C SER A 195 7.52 0.86 -6.32
N MET A 196 8.46 1.51 -7.01
CA MET A 196 9.58 2.23 -6.42
C MET A 196 9.87 3.50 -7.23
N ILE A 197 10.36 4.53 -6.55
CA ILE A 197 10.85 5.77 -7.13
C ILE A 197 12.34 5.83 -6.79
N LEU A 198 13.17 5.87 -7.83
CA LEU A 198 14.61 5.93 -7.70
C LEU A 198 15.10 7.30 -8.16
N SER A 199 15.98 7.90 -7.38
CA SER A 199 16.82 9.01 -7.82
C SER A 199 18.12 8.41 -8.31
N VAL A 200 18.46 8.64 -9.59
CA VAL A 200 19.61 8.03 -10.24
C VAL A 200 20.50 9.11 -10.84
N LYS A 201 21.80 9.03 -10.60
CA LYS A 201 22.78 9.94 -11.22
C LYS A 201 23.42 9.26 -12.42
N THR A 202 22.97 9.63 -13.61
CA THR A 202 23.48 9.10 -14.89
C THR A 202 23.64 10.20 -15.94
N LYS A 203 24.36 9.90 -17.02
CA LYS A 203 24.46 10.77 -18.20
C LYS A 203 23.22 10.67 -19.09
N ASP A 204 22.67 9.48 -19.24
CA ASP A 204 21.54 9.21 -20.14
C ASP A 204 20.75 8.00 -19.63
N ILE A 205 19.62 8.28 -18.97
CA ILE A 205 18.80 7.24 -18.35
C ILE A 205 18.24 6.24 -19.37
N TYR A 206 17.98 6.67 -20.60
CA TYR A 206 17.40 5.78 -21.60
C TYR A 206 18.42 4.77 -22.12
N LYS A 207 19.71 5.15 -22.19
CA LYS A 207 20.78 4.19 -22.51
C LYS A 207 20.97 3.16 -21.42
N ASP A 208 20.97 3.59 -20.16
CA ASP A 208 21.07 2.64 -19.04
C ASP A 208 19.87 1.66 -19.04
N MET A 209 18.66 2.17 -19.30
CA MET A 209 17.46 1.33 -19.39
C MET A 209 17.48 0.35 -20.56
N GLU A 210 18.23 0.63 -21.63
CA GLU A 210 18.43 -0.29 -22.75
C GLU A 210 19.16 -1.57 -22.30
N GLU A 211 20.12 -1.44 -21.38
CA GLU A 211 20.88 -2.59 -20.83
C GLU A 211 20.01 -3.57 -20.06
N ILE A 212 18.93 -3.06 -19.44
CA ILE A 212 17.97 -3.85 -18.65
C ILE A 212 16.59 -3.95 -19.30
N ILE A 213 16.49 -3.72 -20.61
CA ILE A 213 15.22 -3.66 -21.34
C ILE A 213 14.39 -4.95 -21.21
N ASP A 214 15.08 -6.08 -21.03
CA ASP A 214 14.44 -7.38 -20.84
C ASP A 214 13.70 -7.50 -19.50
N GLU A 215 14.03 -6.67 -18.51
CA GLU A 215 13.34 -6.58 -17.22
C GLU A 215 12.19 -5.56 -17.22
N LEU A 216 12.06 -4.76 -18.28
CA LEU A 216 11.15 -3.62 -18.35
C LEU A 216 9.98 -3.83 -19.32
N ASP A 217 8.80 -3.35 -18.93
CA ASP A 217 7.65 -3.15 -19.82
C ASP A 217 7.59 -1.68 -20.26
N THR A 218 8.11 -1.41 -21.45
CA THR A 218 8.11 -0.09 -22.10
C THR A 218 6.98 0.06 -23.14
N SER A 219 6.01 -0.86 -23.15
CA SER A 219 4.91 -0.84 -24.14
C SER A 219 3.97 0.36 -24.03
N GLY A 220 4.07 1.10 -22.92
CA GLY A 220 3.32 2.35 -22.71
C GLY A 220 3.97 3.59 -23.34
N TYR A 221 5.20 3.49 -23.85
CA TYR A 221 5.96 4.62 -24.36
C TYR A 221 5.32 5.18 -25.65
N PRO A 222 5.60 6.45 -26.00
CA PRO A 222 5.30 6.97 -27.34
C PRO A 222 5.90 6.05 -28.42
N LYS A 223 5.18 5.82 -29.52
CA LYS A 223 5.60 4.87 -30.56
C LYS A 223 6.89 5.28 -31.28
N ASP A 224 7.19 6.57 -31.26
CA ASP A 224 8.39 7.19 -31.80
C ASP A 224 9.58 7.15 -30.83
N HIS A 225 9.37 6.71 -29.58
CA HIS A 225 10.43 6.61 -28.58
C HIS A 225 11.36 5.42 -28.89
N PRO A 226 12.70 5.58 -28.83
CA PRO A 226 13.66 4.51 -29.15
C PRO A 226 13.45 3.20 -28.39
N LEU A 227 13.11 3.30 -27.10
CA LEU A 227 12.86 2.14 -26.22
C LEU A 227 11.44 1.56 -26.30
N TYR A 228 10.56 2.06 -27.16
CA TYR A 228 9.21 1.52 -27.28
C TYR A 228 9.25 0.06 -27.76
N SER A 229 8.67 -0.85 -26.96
CA SER A 229 8.59 -2.26 -27.30
C SER A 229 7.34 -2.91 -26.72
N GLU A 230 6.65 -3.73 -27.51
CA GLU A 230 5.53 -4.54 -27.02
C GLU A 230 5.97 -5.91 -26.47
N LYS A 231 7.27 -6.24 -26.49
CA LYS A 231 7.82 -7.53 -26.06
C LYS A 231 7.35 -7.96 -24.67
N ASN A 232 7.41 -7.04 -23.70
CA ASN A 232 7.10 -7.30 -22.30
C ASN A 232 5.72 -6.78 -21.86
N LYS A 233 4.85 -6.42 -22.81
CA LYS A 233 3.53 -5.82 -22.53
C LYS A 233 2.70 -6.71 -21.61
N LYS A 234 2.50 -6.26 -20.37
CA LYS A 234 1.72 -6.97 -19.32
C LYS A 234 2.27 -8.36 -18.97
N VAL A 235 3.54 -8.64 -19.25
CA VAL A 235 4.20 -9.89 -18.84
C VAL A 235 4.38 -9.90 -17.32
N ILE A 236 4.08 -11.04 -16.68
CA ILE A 236 4.14 -11.16 -15.23
C ILE A 236 5.58 -11.03 -14.75
N GLY A 237 5.79 -10.21 -13.72
CA GLY A 237 7.09 -10.04 -13.06
C GLY A 237 7.99 -8.98 -13.69
N LYS A 238 7.62 -8.41 -14.84
CA LYS A 238 8.34 -7.32 -15.48
C LYS A 238 7.91 -5.97 -14.94
N PHE A 239 8.88 -5.06 -14.80
CA PHE A 239 8.67 -3.75 -14.21
C PHE A 239 8.24 -2.75 -15.28
N LYS A 240 7.09 -2.12 -15.09
CA LYS A 240 6.63 -1.07 -15.99
C LYS A 240 7.20 0.28 -15.52
N ASP A 241 7.72 1.07 -16.45
CA ASP A 241 7.85 2.50 -16.21
C ASP A 241 6.48 3.19 -16.28
N GLU A 242 5.99 3.63 -15.11
CA GLU A 242 4.67 4.24 -14.96
C GLU A 242 4.56 5.59 -15.68
N LEU A 243 5.67 6.33 -15.84
CA LEU A 243 5.70 7.65 -16.47
C LEU A 243 5.81 7.57 -17.99
N ASN A 244 5.93 6.37 -18.55
CA ASN A 244 5.97 6.07 -19.98
C ASN A 244 7.03 6.92 -20.71
N GLY A 245 8.25 6.96 -20.16
CA GLY A 245 9.40 7.64 -20.71
C GLY A 245 9.54 9.09 -20.27
N LYS A 246 8.61 9.66 -19.49
CA LYS A 246 8.76 11.02 -18.94
C LYS A 246 9.67 11.01 -17.71
N ILE A 247 10.60 11.96 -17.65
CA ILE A 247 11.51 12.11 -16.50
C ILE A 247 10.84 12.96 -15.43
N MET A 248 11.03 12.56 -14.17
CA MET A 248 10.63 13.32 -12.99
C MET A 248 11.69 14.38 -12.67
N ASN A 249 11.27 15.65 -12.62
CA ASN A 249 12.19 16.77 -12.34
C ASN A 249 12.38 16.96 -10.84
N GLU A 250 11.27 17.01 -10.10
CA GLU A 250 11.28 17.22 -8.66
C GLU A 250 10.20 16.38 -7.99
N ILE A 251 10.48 15.87 -6.79
CA ILE A 251 9.53 15.12 -5.97
C ILE A 251 9.54 15.63 -4.53
N VAL A 252 8.35 15.75 -3.95
CA VAL A 252 8.16 16.00 -2.53
C VAL A 252 7.37 14.84 -1.94
N PHE A 253 8.00 14.08 -1.06
CA PHE A 253 7.40 12.93 -0.39
C PHE A 253 7.23 13.21 1.09
N LEU A 254 6.00 13.51 1.53
CA LEU A 254 5.73 13.87 2.93
C LEU A 254 5.56 12.62 3.80
N LYS A 255 4.85 11.61 3.29
CA LYS A 255 4.63 10.32 3.95
C LYS A 255 4.00 9.32 2.99
N SER A 256 3.87 8.08 3.44
CA SER A 256 3.18 7.02 2.69
C SER A 256 1.83 7.50 2.14
N LYS A 257 1.70 7.49 0.81
CA LYS A 257 0.51 7.91 0.04
C LYS A 257 0.17 9.40 0.14
N ALA A 258 1.17 10.24 0.46
CA ALA A 258 1.11 11.69 0.47
C ALA A 258 2.37 12.28 -0.17
N TYR A 259 2.34 12.47 -1.49
CA TYR A 259 3.48 12.97 -2.26
C TYR A 259 3.02 13.64 -3.56
N SER A 260 3.89 14.45 -4.14
CA SER A 260 3.68 15.04 -5.45
C SER A 260 5.01 15.19 -6.19
N PHE A 261 4.96 15.21 -7.52
CA PHE A 261 6.13 15.40 -8.35
C PHE A 261 5.78 16.14 -9.64
N THR A 262 6.79 16.77 -10.23
CA THR A 262 6.73 17.45 -11.53
C THR A 262 7.46 16.64 -12.60
N LEU A 263 6.98 16.73 -13.84
CA LEU A 263 7.56 16.04 -15.00
C LEU A 263 8.25 17.03 -15.95
N THR A 264 8.97 16.49 -16.93
CA THR A 264 9.65 17.28 -17.98
C THR A 264 8.73 18.22 -18.76
N ASP A 265 7.45 17.90 -18.89
CA ASP A 265 6.43 18.74 -19.52
C ASP A 265 5.79 19.75 -18.55
N LEU A 266 6.36 19.92 -17.36
CA LEU A 266 5.87 20.76 -16.27
C LEU A 266 4.51 20.34 -15.69
N SER A 267 4.02 19.15 -16.04
CA SER A 267 2.80 18.61 -15.43
C SER A 267 3.08 18.15 -13.99
N GLU A 268 2.04 18.26 -13.15
CA GLU A 268 2.09 17.88 -11.74
C GLU A 268 1.23 16.65 -11.46
N GLU A 269 1.82 15.62 -10.87
CA GLU A 269 1.10 14.50 -10.29
C GLU A 269 0.98 14.66 -8.78
N LYS A 270 -0.23 14.48 -8.25
CA LYS A 270 -0.54 14.73 -6.83
C LYS A 270 -1.24 13.52 -6.23
N LYS A 271 -0.67 12.95 -5.16
CA LYS A 271 -1.24 11.82 -4.42
C LYS A 271 -1.43 12.19 -2.96
N LEU A 272 -2.68 12.22 -2.49
CA LEU A 272 -3.05 12.42 -1.08
C LEU A 272 -4.16 11.46 -0.66
N LYS A 273 -3.80 10.47 0.16
CA LYS A 273 -4.78 9.48 0.64
C LYS A 273 -5.84 10.13 1.50
N GLY A 274 -7.10 9.86 1.14
CA GLY A 274 -8.26 10.27 1.93
C GLY A 274 -8.68 11.72 1.73
N ILE A 275 -8.18 12.37 0.68
CA ILE A 275 -8.68 13.63 0.14
C ILE A 275 -9.30 13.34 -1.24
N GLY A 276 -10.43 13.97 -1.55
CA GLY A 276 -11.14 13.76 -2.80
C GLY A 276 -10.35 14.25 -4.02
N LYS A 277 -10.45 13.54 -5.15
CA LYS A 277 -9.74 13.91 -6.40
C LYS A 277 -10.03 15.34 -6.85
N THR A 278 -11.28 15.80 -6.71
CA THR A 278 -11.67 17.17 -7.08
C THR A 278 -10.92 18.21 -6.27
N THR A 279 -10.82 18.02 -4.96
CA THR A 279 -10.06 18.91 -4.06
C THR A 279 -8.57 18.90 -4.39
N ILE A 280 -8.00 17.72 -4.67
CA ILE A 280 -6.59 17.59 -5.08
C ILE A 280 -6.32 18.38 -6.37
N ASN A 281 -7.23 18.33 -7.34
CA ASN A 281 -7.01 18.99 -8.63
C ASN A 281 -7.27 20.51 -8.60
N LYS A 282 -8.17 20.99 -7.74
CA LYS A 282 -8.56 22.40 -7.69
C LYS A 282 -7.79 23.22 -6.66
N ASP A 283 -7.57 22.65 -5.46
CA ASP A 283 -7.19 23.42 -4.28
C ASP A 283 -5.77 23.10 -3.77
N ILE A 284 -5.08 22.17 -4.44
CA ILE A 284 -3.78 21.66 -4.03
C ILE A 284 -2.81 21.76 -5.21
N LYS A 285 -1.66 22.40 -4.96
CA LYS A 285 -0.56 22.59 -5.91
C LYS A 285 0.69 21.87 -5.41
N PHE A 286 1.66 21.64 -6.30
CA PHE A 286 2.95 21.07 -5.92
C PHE A 286 3.66 21.92 -4.84
N ASP A 287 3.60 23.25 -4.96
CA ASP A 287 4.20 24.17 -3.98
C ASP A 287 3.61 24.03 -2.57
N ASP A 288 2.36 23.58 -2.43
CA ASP A 288 1.80 23.31 -1.09
C ASP A 288 2.54 22.18 -0.38
N TYR A 289 3.04 21.19 -1.12
CA TYR A 289 3.85 20.11 -0.54
C TYR A 289 5.23 20.64 -0.13
N LYS A 290 5.85 21.50 -0.95
CA LYS A 290 7.11 22.19 -0.59
C LYS A 290 6.92 23.04 0.66
N ASP A 291 5.86 23.83 0.71
CA ASP A 291 5.51 24.63 1.89
C ASP A 291 5.27 23.77 3.13
N CYS A 292 4.63 22.61 2.96
CA CYS A 292 4.46 21.66 4.04
C CYS A 292 5.81 21.13 4.55
N LEU A 293 6.73 20.76 3.65
CA LEU A 293 8.02 20.17 3.98
C LEU A 293 9.01 21.18 4.58
N PHE A 294 9.21 22.32 3.90
CA PHE A 294 10.26 23.28 4.28
C PHE A 294 9.79 24.31 5.31
N ASN A 295 8.49 24.67 5.29
CA ASN A 295 7.94 25.70 6.18
C ASN A 295 7.06 25.11 7.30
N ASN A 296 7.03 23.79 7.47
CA ASN A 296 6.25 23.07 8.49
C ASN A 296 4.74 23.43 8.50
N LYS A 297 4.19 23.87 7.36
CA LYS A 297 2.80 24.30 7.26
C LYS A 297 1.86 23.11 7.12
N THR A 298 0.92 22.98 8.05
CA THR A 298 -0.21 22.04 7.90
C THR A 298 -1.28 22.67 7.02
N LYS A 299 -1.75 21.95 6.00
CA LYS A 299 -2.84 22.40 5.13
C LYS A 299 -4.14 21.67 5.47
N MET A 300 -5.23 22.42 5.48
CA MET A 300 -6.59 21.88 5.62
C MET A 300 -7.40 22.23 4.38
N ASN A 301 -8.22 21.29 3.93
CA ASN A 301 -9.11 21.49 2.81
C ASN A 301 -10.52 21.02 3.16
N LYS A 302 -11.50 21.77 2.67
CA LYS A 302 -12.91 21.36 2.67
C LYS A 302 -13.14 20.37 1.52
N MET A 303 -13.91 19.34 1.80
CA MET A 303 -14.39 18.42 0.77
C MET A 303 -15.77 17.87 1.12
N CYS A 304 -16.56 17.57 0.08
CA CYS A 304 -17.82 16.87 0.26
C CYS A 304 -17.57 15.36 0.26
N THR A 305 -18.13 14.68 1.27
CA THR A 305 -18.06 13.23 1.41
C THR A 305 -19.48 12.67 1.49
N MET A 306 -19.70 11.56 0.79
CA MET A 306 -20.95 10.82 0.90
C MET A 306 -20.81 9.80 2.04
N ASN A 307 -21.70 9.88 3.02
CA ASN A 307 -21.73 9.00 4.17
C ASN A 307 -23.07 8.26 4.23
N SER A 308 -23.08 7.16 4.98
CA SER A 308 -24.28 6.39 5.27
C SER A 308 -24.42 6.22 6.77
N SER A 309 -25.61 6.46 7.30
CA SER A 309 -25.97 6.09 8.67
C SER A 309 -27.38 5.53 8.67
N LYS A 310 -27.55 4.35 9.28
CA LYS A 310 -28.85 3.66 9.37
C LYS A 310 -29.57 3.55 8.01
N HIS A 311 -28.84 3.15 6.97
CA HIS A 311 -29.29 3.07 5.57
C HIS A 311 -29.75 4.39 4.93
N LYS A 312 -29.53 5.54 5.57
CA LYS A 312 -29.74 6.85 4.94
C LYS A 312 -28.41 7.37 4.41
N MET A 313 -28.39 7.63 3.11
CA MET A 313 -27.27 8.28 2.44
C MET A 313 -27.41 9.79 2.58
N PHE A 314 -26.33 10.47 2.93
CA PHE A 314 -26.27 11.92 2.99
C PHE A 314 -24.89 12.42 2.60
N VAL A 315 -24.83 13.69 2.20
CA VAL A 315 -23.58 14.36 1.83
C VAL A 315 -23.22 15.33 2.95
N ASN A 316 -21.99 15.22 3.44
CA ASN A 316 -21.44 16.12 4.44
C ASN A 316 -20.23 16.87 3.86
N GLU A 317 -20.18 18.18 4.10
CA GLU A 317 -18.93 18.93 4.01
C GLU A 317 -18.08 18.63 5.24
N VAL A 318 -16.83 18.21 5.02
CA VAL A 318 -15.84 17.99 6.07
C VAL A 318 -14.62 18.85 5.80
N ASN A 319 -14.10 19.49 6.85
CA ASN A 319 -12.80 20.15 6.80
C ASN A 319 -11.74 19.21 7.38
N LYS A 320 -10.77 18.80 6.57
CA LYS A 320 -9.80 17.76 6.94
C LYS A 320 -8.38 18.25 6.72
N ILE A 321 -7.47 17.81 7.58
CA ILE A 321 -6.03 17.98 7.37
C ILE A 321 -5.64 17.19 6.11
N SER A 322 -5.23 17.90 5.08
CA SER A 322 -4.80 17.33 3.80
C SER A 322 -3.30 17.04 3.81
N MET A 323 -2.50 17.92 4.39
CA MET A 323 -1.05 17.79 4.49
C MET A 323 -0.56 18.10 5.89
N SER A 324 0.45 17.37 6.34
CA SER A 324 1.13 17.62 7.61
C SER A 324 2.58 17.13 7.49
N PRO A 325 3.55 17.92 7.97
CA PRO A 325 4.98 17.55 7.95
C PRO A 325 5.29 16.38 8.91
N PHE A 326 4.38 16.09 9.84
CA PHE A 326 4.57 15.02 10.79
C PHE A 326 4.24 13.66 10.17
N ASP A 327 5.23 12.77 10.18
CA ASP A 327 5.10 11.34 9.97
C ASP A 327 5.64 10.60 11.19
N ASP A 328 4.88 9.65 11.72
CA ASP A 328 5.29 8.80 12.83
C ASP A 328 5.62 7.37 12.39
N LYS A 329 5.66 7.11 11.07
CA LYS A 329 6.07 5.81 10.51
C LYS A 329 7.56 5.69 10.25
N ARG A 330 8.29 6.81 10.25
CA ARG A 330 9.73 6.88 10.05
C ARG A 330 10.36 7.82 11.08
N TYR A 331 11.66 7.65 11.29
CA TYR A 331 12.47 8.60 12.04
C TYR A 331 12.90 9.72 11.09
N ILE A 332 12.53 10.96 11.38
CA ILE A 332 12.87 12.12 10.51
C ILE A 332 14.15 12.75 11.06
N LEU A 333 15.16 12.92 10.21
CA LEU A 333 16.43 13.56 10.59
C LEU A 333 16.25 15.06 10.83
N ASP A 334 17.23 15.70 11.46
CA ASP A 334 17.15 17.11 11.87
C ASP A 334 17.03 18.09 10.68
N ASN A 335 17.40 17.64 9.47
CA ASN A 335 17.18 18.42 8.25
C ASN A 335 15.72 18.46 7.78
N GLY A 336 14.82 17.68 8.41
CA GLY A 336 13.39 17.64 8.12
C GLY A 336 13.01 16.98 6.79
N ILE A 337 13.99 16.45 6.05
CA ILE A 337 13.80 15.90 4.70
C ILE A 337 14.13 14.41 4.70
N ASP A 338 15.32 14.06 5.19
CA ASP A 338 15.80 12.69 5.16
C ASP A 338 15.13 11.88 6.26
N THR A 339 14.85 10.62 5.96
CA THR A 339 14.19 9.72 6.92
C THR A 339 14.87 8.37 6.99
N GLN A 340 14.90 7.81 8.20
CA GLN A 340 15.48 6.51 8.48
C GLN A 340 14.42 5.53 9.01
N PRO A 341 14.63 4.22 8.83
CA PRO A 341 13.74 3.22 9.43
C PRO A 341 14.05 3.18 10.92
N PHE A 342 13.04 2.95 11.75
CA PHE A 342 13.33 2.78 13.17
C PHE A 342 14.24 1.56 13.41
N GLY A 343 15.25 1.73 14.26
CA GLY A 343 16.27 0.72 14.56
C GLY A 343 17.42 0.68 13.56
N PHE A 344 17.59 1.75 12.77
CA PHE A 344 18.83 2.01 12.03
C PHE A 344 19.98 2.36 12.99
#